data_AF-A0A271LWY0-F1
#
_entry.id   AF-A0A271LWY0-F1
#
_cell.length_a   1.000
_cell.length_b   1.000
_cell.length_c   1.000
_cell.angle_alpha   90.00
_cell.angle_beta   90.00
_cell.angle_gamma   90.00
#
_symmetry.space_group_name_H-M   'P 1'
#
loop_
_entity.id
_entity.type
_entity.pdbx_description
1 polymer ?
#
loop_
_entity_poly.entity_id
_entity_poly.type
_entity_poly.pdbx_seq_one_letter_code
_entity_poly.pdbx_strand_id
1 'polypeptide(L)'
;MEEAKKRYCDWTNEYGNRMDQSVHISETEDGWTYFVDFEGEAFFGLSNETWMKLAKDGSVTYAYYDEDFNAEMIVIENGTLIREFSLYEDERDANVNVGVLEYEENSPIKDWNDVAIFLEKELMVY
;
A
#
# COMPACT_ATOMS: atom_id res chain seq x y z
N MET A 1 -17.90 -1.50 0.00
CA MET A 1 -17.29 -2.74 0.54
C MET A 1 -17.26 -3.97 -0.39
N GLU A 2 -18.41 -4.53 -0.84
CA GLU A 2 -18.44 -5.87 -1.51
C GLU A 2 -17.59 -5.99 -2.78
N GLU A 3 -17.52 -4.93 -3.60
CA GLU A 3 -16.70 -4.93 -4.81
C GLU A 3 -15.20 -5.01 -4.48
N ALA A 4 -14.73 -4.23 -3.49
CA ALA A 4 -13.34 -4.25 -3.05
C ALA A 4 -12.95 -5.61 -2.46
N LYS A 5 -13.84 -6.21 -1.65
CA LYS A 5 -13.64 -7.58 -1.13
C LYS A 5 -13.56 -8.61 -2.23
N LYS A 6 -14.45 -8.54 -3.22
CA LYS A 6 -14.42 -9.43 -4.38
C LYS A 6 -13.11 -9.26 -5.16
N ARG A 7 -12.69 -8.02 -5.40
CA ARG A 7 -11.45 -7.69 -6.11
C ARG A 7 -10.23 -8.26 -5.38
N TYR A 8 -10.17 -8.09 -4.06
CA TYR A 8 -9.14 -8.69 -3.21
C TYR A 8 -9.16 -10.23 -3.31
N CYS A 9 -10.32 -10.88 -3.13
CA CYS A 9 -10.43 -12.34 -3.27
C CYS A 9 -10.00 -12.86 -4.64
N ASP A 10 -10.41 -12.18 -5.71
CA ASP A 10 -10.04 -12.56 -7.08
C ASP A 10 -8.50 -12.48 -7.23
N TRP A 11 -7.90 -11.39 -6.75
CA TRP A 11 -6.45 -11.19 -6.74
C TRP A 11 -5.73 -12.25 -5.91
N THR A 12 -6.14 -12.52 -4.67
CA THR A 12 -5.46 -13.52 -3.83
C THR A 12 -5.61 -14.94 -4.37
N ASN A 13 -6.76 -15.29 -4.97
CA ASN A 13 -6.98 -16.59 -5.61
C ASN A 13 -6.08 -16.81 -6.83
N GLU A 14 -5.81 -15.78 -7.62
CA GLU A 14 -4.83 -15.83 -8.72
C GLU A 14 -3.40 -16.07 -8.21
N TYR A 15 -3.10 -15.60 -7.00
CA TYR A 15 -1.79 -15.70 -6.37
C TYR A 15 -1.67 -16.83 -5.31
N GLY A 16 -2.70 -17.67 -5.17
CA GLY A 16 -2.67 -18.90 -4.35
C GLY A 16 -2.96 -18.72 -2.86
N ASN A 17 -3.19 -17.50 -2.37
CA ASN A 17 -3.60 -17.25 -0.99
C ASN A 17 -5.14 -17.15 -0.91
N ARG A 18 -5.78 -18.07 -0.18
CA ARG A 18 -7.17 -17.82 0.26
C ARG A 18 -7.10 -16.64 1.23
N MET A 19 -8.09 -15.72 1.19
CA MET A 19 -8.20 -14.54 2.08
C MET A 19 -7.33 -14.71 3.32
N ASP A 20 -6.22 -13.97 3.37
CA ASP A 20 -5.34 -14.07 4.51
C ASP A 20 -6.15 -13.76 5.76
N GLN A 21 -6.17 -14.70 6.70
CA GLN A 21 -7.00 -14.58 7.90
C GLN A 21 -6.47 -13.50 8.85
N SER A 22 -5.23 -13.04 8.64
CA SER A 22 -4.61 -11.91 9.33
C SER A 22 -5.14 -10.55 8.83
N VAL A 23 -5.78 -10.49 7.65
CA VAL A 23 -6.25 -9.24 7.05
C VAL A 23 -7.65 -8.88 7.52
N HIS A 24 -7.74 -7.81 8.29
CA HIS A 24 -8.99 -7.22 8.74
C HIS A 24 -9.52 -6.24 7.69
N ILE A 25 -10.84 -6.32 7.43
CA ILE A 25 -11.49 -5.47 6.42
C ILE A 25 -12.54 -4.58 7.08
N SER A 26 -12.43 -3.28 6.89
CA SER A 26 -13.40 -2.28 7.38
C SER A 26 -13.85 -1.33 6.26
N GLU A 27 -15.05 -0.79 6.42
CA GLU A 27 -15.57 0.30 5.60
C GLU A 27 -15.62 1.56 6.46
N THR A 28 -15.33 2.70 5.86
CA THR A 28 -15.37 3.98 6.54
C THR A 28 -16.31 4.93 5.78
N GLU A 29 -16.70 6.02 6.44
CA GLU A 29 -17.65 6.98 5.88
C GLU A 29 -17.10 7.76 4.68
N ASP A 30 -15.79 7.73 4.46
CA ASP A 30 -15.10 8.39 3.34
C ASP A 30 -15.24 7.65 2.00
N GLY A 31 -15.85 6.46 2.00
CA GLY A 31 -16.07 5.63 0.81
C GLY A 31 -14.96 4.62 0.51
N TRP A 32 -13.89 4.57 1.31
CA TRP A 32 -12.81 3.60 1.19
C TRP A 32 -13.11 2.31 1.95
N THR A 33 -12.57 1.21 1.42
CA THR A 33 -12.50 -0.09 2.09
C THR A 33 -11.05 -0.33 2.49
N TYR A 34 -10.80 -0.42 3.79
CA TYR A 34 -9.47 -0.60 4.35
C TYR A 34 -9.19 -2.09 4.55
N PHE A 35 -7.97 -2.49 4.22
CA PHE A 35 -7.42 -3.82 4.44
C PHE A 35 -6.23 -3.65 5.36
N VAL A 36 -6.36 -4.10 6.61
CA VAL A 36 -5.35 -3.92 7.65
C VAL A 36 -4.75 -5.28 7.95
N ASP A 37 -3.46 -5.40 7.70
CA ASP A 37 -2.66 -6.55 8.09
C ASP A 37 -1.87 -6.18 9.36
N PHE A 38 -2.20 -6.84 10.47
CA PHE A 38 -1.52 -6.61 11.75
C PHE A 38 -0.22 -7.41 11.89
N GLU A 39 -0.03 -8.45 11.07
CA GLU A 39 1.19 -9.25 11.06
C GLU A 39 2.24 -8.62 10.14
N GLY A 40 1.79 -7.86 9.14
CA GLY A 40 2.66 -7.11 8.22
C GLY A 40 3.30 -7.95 7.13
N GLU A 41 2.75 -9.15 6.86
CA GLU A 41 3.30 -10.12 5.92
C GLU A 41 2.51 -10.21 4.60
N ALA A 42 1.20 -9.91 4.62
CA ALA A 42 0.28 -10.15 3.50
C ALA A 42 0.54 -9.22 2.31
N PHE A 43 1.04 -8.01 2.57
CA PHE A 43 1.25 -6.96 1.57
C PHE A 43 2.71 -6.54 1.39
N PHE A 44 3.60 -7.00 2.28
CA PHE A 44 5.01 -6.66 2.27
C PHE A 44 5.72 -7.24 1.04
N GLY A 45 6.60 -6.46 0.43
CA GLY A 45 7.43 -6.86 -0.70
C GLY A 45 6.67 -7.06 -2.02
N LEU A 46 5.42 -6.62 -2.12
CA LEU A 46 4.64 -6.75 -3.35
C LEU A 46 5.13 -5.78 -4.44
N SER A 47 5.32 -6.30 -5.65
CA SER A 47 5.69 -5.46 -6.80
C SER A 47 4.55 -4.53 -7.25
N ASN A 48 4.89 -3.41 -7.89
CA ASN A 48 3.88 -2.54 -8.50
C ASN A 48 2.96 -3.26 -9.50
N GLU A 49 3.45 -4.24 -10.26
CA GLU A 49 2.62 -5.04 -11.17
C GLU A 49 1.51 -5.78 -10.43
N THR A 50 1.83 -6.25 -9.21
CA THR A 50 0.88 -6.97 -8.36
C THR A 50 -0.15 -6.01 -7.79
N TRP A 51 0.27 -4.84 -7.33
CA TRP A 51 -0.64 -3.77 -6.90
C TRP A 51 -1.53 -3.24 -8.01
N MET A 52 -1.00 -3.08 -9.23
CA MET A 52 -1.77 -2.62 -10.40
C MET A 52 -2.84 -3.64 -10.79
N LYS A 53 -2.56 -4.94 -10.67
CA LYS A 53 -3.57 -5.99 -10.85
C LYS A 53 -4.67 -5.94 -9.80
N LEU A 54 -4.31 -5.67 -8.54
CA LEU A 54 -5.29 -5.46 -7.46
C LEU A 54 -6.12 -4.20 -7.72
N ALA A 55 -5.50 -3.10 -8.15
CA ALA A 55 -6.18 -1.84 -8.41
C ALA A 55 -7.18 -1.94 -9.59
N LYS A 56 -6.80 -2.64 -10.66
CA LYS A 56 -7.51 -2.63 -11.95
C LYS A 56 -7.68 -1.19 -12.43
N ASP A 57 -8.92 -0.72 -12.59
CA ASP A 57 -9.22 0.68 -12.97
C ASP A 57 -9.52 1.56 -11.73
N GLY A 58 -9.38 1.03 -10.52
CA GLY A 58 -9.64 1.74 -9.27
C GLY A 58 -8.40 2.35 -8.65
N SER A 59 -8.59 3.01 -7.51
CA SER A 59 -7.49 3.57 -6.71
C SER A 59 -7.09 2.65 -5.56
N VAL A 60 -5.80 2.64 -5.24
CA VAL A 60 -5.20 1.90 -4.12
C VAL A 60 -4.13 2.77 -3.49
N THR A 61 -4.19 2.91 -2.17
CA THR A 61 -3.14 3.52 -1.36
C THR A 61 -2.70 2.49 -0.33
N TYR A 62 -1.40 2.24 -0.26
CA TYR A 62 -0.81 1.37 0.75
C TYR A 62 0.45 2.02 1.32
N ALA A 63 0.66 1.82 2.61
CA ALA A 63 1.84 2.25 3.33
C ALA A 63 2.17 1.24 4.43
N TYR A 64 3.45 1.04 4.67
CA TYR A 64 3.98 0.14 5.67
C TYR A 64 5.33 0.66 6.18
N TYR A 65 5.60 0.40 7.46
CA TYR A 65 6.91 0.57 8.06
C TYR A 65 7.06 -0.39 9.25
N ASP A 66 8.30 -0.71 9.63
CA ASP A 66 8.58 -1.63 10.74
C ASP A 66 9.67 -1.12 11.69
N GLU A 67 10.02 -1.98 12.66
CA GLU A 67 11.04 -1.70 13.67
C GLU A 67 12.48 -1.76 13.15
N ASP A 68 12.69 -2.38 11.98
CA ASP A 68 13.97 -2.45 11.27
C ASP A 68 14.15 -1.28 10.30
N PHE A 69 13.27 -0.27 10.36
CA PHE A 69 13.27 0.92 9.52
C PHE A 69 13.05 0.63 8.04
N ASN A 70 12.47 -0.53 7.71
CA ASN A 70 11.96 -0.76 6.37
C ASN A 70 10.71 0.10 6.18
N ALA A 71 10.45 0.48 4.92
CA ALA A 71 9.26 1.21 4.58
C ALA A 71 8.83 0.94 3.14
N GLU A 72 7.52 0.89 2.93
CA GLU A 72 6.89 0.76 1.62
C GLU A 72 5.73 1.74 1.49
N MET A 73 5.54 2.26 0.29
CA MET A 73 4.37 3.06 -0.04
C MET A 73 4.05 2.91 -1.52
N ILE A 74 2.76 2.76 -1.83
CA ILE A 74 2.26 2.84 -3.19
C ILE A 74 1.00 3.70 -3.26
N VAL A 75 0.91 4.51 -4.31
CA VAL A 75 -0.29 5.28 -4.64
C VAL A 75 -0.64 5.03 -6.10
N ILE A 76 -1.83 4.47 -6.29
CA ILE A 76 -2.44 4.21 -7.59
C ILE A 76 -3.75 4.98 -7.63
N GLU A 77 -3.93 5.78 -8.68
CA GLU A 77 -5.17 6.53 -8.91
C GLU A 77 -5.79 6.11 -10.24
N ASN A 78 -7.06 5.69 -10.20
CA ASN A 78 -7.80 5.26 -11.39
C ASN A 78 -7.00 4.28 -12.28
N GLY A 79 -6.35 3.29 -11.64
CA GLY A 79 -5.53 2.28 -12.32
C GLY A 79 -4.19 2.78 -12.86
N THR A 80 -3.71 3.96 -12.46
CA THR A 80 -2.42 4.50 -12.87
C THR A 80 -1.48 4.62 -11.67
N LEU A 81 -0.27 4.07 -11.79
CA LEU A 81 0.76 4.24 -10.76
C LEU A 81 1.22 5.69 -10.69
N ILE A 82 0.99 6.33 -9.55
CA ILE A 82 1.39 7.73 -9.29
C ILE A 82 2.69 7.77 -8.50
N ARG A 83 2.84 6.87 -7.52
CA ARG A 83 3.97 6.86 -6.60
C ARG A 83 4.29 5.45 -6.13
N GLU A 84 5.57 5.10 -6.12
CA GLU A 84 6.11 3.86 -5.53
C GLU A 84 7.40 4.19 -4.78
N PHE A 85 7.43 3.83 -3.50
CA PHE A 85 8.58 3.98 -2.63
C PHE A 85 8.81 2.67 -1.87
N SER A 86 10.06 2.21 -1.84
CA SER A 86 10.50 1.16 -0.94
C SER A 86 11.90 1.46 -0.41
N LEU A 87 12.11 1.16 0.87
CA LEU A 87 13.36 1.31 1.57
C LEU A 87 13.59 0.07 2.42
N TYR A 88 14.64 -0.68 2.08
CA TYR A 88 15.17 -1.80 2.83
C TYR A 88 16.66 -1.58 3.05
N GLU A 89 17.13 -1.67 4.30
CA GLU A 89 18.55 -1.46 4.61
C GLU A 89 19.43 -2.60 4.10
N ASP A 90 18.92 -3.83 4.24
CA ASP A 90 19.60 -5.09 3.91
C ASP A 90 19.47 -5.49 2.42
N GLU A 91 18.45 -4.97 1.72
CA GLU A 91 18.16 -5.28 0.31
C GLU A 91 18.06 -4.02 -0.56
N ARG A 92 19.14 -3.22 -0.57
CA ARG A 92 19.15 -1.90 -1.23
C ARG A 92 18.84 -1.92 -2.72
N ASP A 93 19.09 -3.05 -3.39
CA ASP A 93 18.77 -3.27 -4.80
C ASP A 93 17.27 -3.45 -5.06
N ALA A 94 16.48 -3.76 -4.02
CA ALA A 94 15.02 -3.79 -4.06
C ALA A 94 14.38 -2.42 -3.74
N ASN A 95 15.17 -1.39 -3.42
CA ASN A 95 14.65 -0.05 -3.14
C ASN A 95 14.16 0.64 -4.41
N VAL A 96 12.97 1.21 -4.33
CA VAL A 96 12.30 1.91 -5.41
C VAL A 96 11.98 3.33 -4.96
N ASN A 97 12.14 4.29 -5.87
CA ASN A 97 11.68 5.65 -5.65
C ASN A 97 11.25 6.26 -6.99
N VAL A 98 9.99 6.03 -7.35
CA VAL A 98 9.40 6.42 -8.63
C VAL A 98 8.14 7.24 -8.39
N GLY A 99 7.94 8.24 -9.25
CA GLY A 99 6.81 9.17 -9.13
C GLY A 99 7.02 10.21 -8.04
N VAL A 100 6.06 11.11 -7.90
CA VAL A 100 6.05 12.16 -6.87
C VAL A 100 4.60 12.60 -6.65
N LEU A 101 4.20 12.74 -5.40
CA LEU A 101 2.88 13.31 -5.06
C LEU A 101 2.98 14.83 -5.01
N GLU A 102 1.87 15.54 -5.28
CA GLU A 102 1.89 17.01 -5.38
C GLU A 102 2.44 17.70 -4.10
N TYR A 103 2.14 17.15 -2.92
CA TYR A 103 2.63 17.71 -1.66
C TYR A 103 4.11 17.38 -1.36
N GLU A 104 4.71 16.40 -2.06
CA GLU A 104 6.12 16.03 -1.87
C GLU A 104 7.09 17.07 -2.43
N GLU A 105 6.63 18.02 -3.26
CA GLU A 105 7.46 19.09 -3.83
C GLU A 105 8.23 19.88 -2.75
N ASN A 106 7.59 20.10 -1.59
CA ASN A 106 8.19 20.84 -0.47
C ASN A 106 8.61 19.93 0.70
N SER A 107 8.16 18.67 0.71
CA SER A 107 8.43 17.70 1.77
C SER A 107 8.57 16.29 1.17
N PRO A 108 9.71 15.98 0.52
CA PRO A 108 9.86 14.72 -0.21
C PRO A 108 9.94 13.54 0.75
N ILE A 109 9.38 12.39 0.36
CA ILE A 109 9.50 11.14 1.10
C ILE A 109 10.89 10.53 0.82
N LYS A 110 11.67 10.34 1.88
CA LYS A 110 13.06 9.88 1.80
C LYS A 110 13.35 8.72 2.74
N ASP A 111 12.62 8.59 3.83
CA ASP A 111 12.83 7.55 4.83
C ASP A 111 11.52 6.99 5.39
N TRP A 112 11.64 6.02 6.29
CA TRP A 112 10.52 5.37 6.94
C TRP A 112 9.65 6.33 7.75
N ASN A 113 10.24 7.39 8.31
CA ASN A 113 9.50 8.35 9.12
C ASN A 113 8.59 9.21 8.25
N ASP A 114 9.03 9.57 7.04
CA ASP A 114 8.17 10.23 6.05
C ASP A 114 6.98 9.33 5.63
N VAL A 115 7.19 8.02 5.49
CA VAL A 115 6.12 7.05 5.19
C VAL A 115 5.16 6.88 6.36
N ALA A 116 5.66 6.87 7.60
CA ALA A 116 4.81 6.86 8.79
C ALA A 116 3.91 8.12 8.85
N ILE A 117 4.48 9.31 8.58
CA ILE A 117 3.72 10.57 8.51
C ILE A 117 2.67 10.52 7.39
N PHE A 118 2.99 9.93 6.24
CA PHE A 118 2.03 9.71 5.16
C PHE A 118 0.85 8.85 5.62
N LEU A 119 1.14 7.71 6.24
CA LEU A 119 0.13 6.79 6.76
C LEU A 119 -0.80 7.48 7.77
N GLU A 120 -0.22 8.22 8.72
CA GLU A 120 -0.99 8.98 9.72
C GLU A 120 -1.91 10.04 9.09
N LYS A 121 -1.50 10.68 7.99
CA LYS A 121 -2.27 11.75 7.35
C LYS A 121 -3.35 11.23 6.39
N GLU A 122 -3.01 10.21 5.61
CA GLU A 122 -3.81 9.79 4.46
C GLU A 122 -4.64 8.54 4.74
N LEU A 123 -4.26 7.72 5.73
CA LEU A 123 -4.90 6.44 6.00
C LEU A 123 -5.50 6.32 7.41
N MET A 124 -5.11 7.18 8.36
CA MET A 124 -5.69 7.22 9.70
C MET A 124 -6.65 8.41 9.85
N VAL A 125 -7.94 8.14 9.77
CA VAL A 125 -8.99 9.10 10.13
C VAL A 125 -9.36 8.91 11.60
N TYR A 126 -9.19 9.95 12.43
CA TYR A 126 -9.62 10.00 13.84
C TYR A 126 -11.13 10.10 14.01
#